data_AF-A0A3D4ET57-F1
#
_entry.id   AF-A0A3D4ET57-F1
#
_cell.length_a   1.000
_cell.length_b   1.000
_cell.length_c   1.000
_cell.angle_alpha   90.00
_cell.angle_beta   90.00
_cell.angle_gamma   90.00
#
_symmetry.space_group_name_H-M   'P 1'
#
loop_
_entity.id
_entity.type
_entity.pdbx_description
1 polymer ?
#
loop_
_entity_poly.entity_id
_entity_poly.type
_entity_poly.pdbx_seq_one_letter_code
_entity_poly.pdbx_strand_id
1 'polypeptide(L)'
;MSTPIEVRSLDRLPKDGCLIVPGRLDANQANALASSLAGRNITWLVEETVTLTEKLQSYLQHSGHRGAAFSKIDESLPDVGINLGPKIEANGVLIFVPGITNARSGSSCHIPSDILRALCQLGIPIAPLDVSVPSEMKLEIENSSKFPTAILNFSKTIPRGQASIARYREA
;
A
#
# COMPACT_ATOMS: atom_id res chain seq x y z
N MET A 1 20.78 11.35 13.32
CA MET A 1 19.33 11.62 13.33
C MET A 1 18.81 11.32 11.94
N SER A 2 18.04 10.25 11.76
CA SER A 2 17.36 9.97 10.48
C SER A 2 16.29 11.04 10.24
N THR A 3 16.23 11.55 9.02
CA THR A 3 15.18 12.46 8.55
C THR A 3 13.82 11.74 8.54
N PRO A 4 12.70 12.45 8.80
CA PRO A 4 11.40 11.82 8.92
C PRO A 4 10.92 11.18 7.61
N ILE A 5 9.95 10.27 7.72
CA ILE A 5 9.15 9.80 6.60
C ILE A 5 8.08 10.87 6.33
N GLU A 6 7.92 11.25 5.06
CA GLU A 6 6.93 12.24 4.65
C GLU A 6 5.73 11.55 4.00
N VAL A 7 4.53 11.87 4.48
CA VAL A 7 3.28 11.45 3.84
C VAL A 7 2.64 12.67 3.16
N ARG A 8 2.39 12.56 1.86
CA ARG A 8 1.94 13.67 1.00
C ARG A 8 0.63 13.34 0.31
N SER A 9 -0.11 14.38 -0.08
CA SER A 9 -1.34 14.29 -0.86
C SER A 9 -2.48 13.50 -0.18
N LEU A 10 -2.54 13.50 1.15
CA LEU A 10 -3.60 12.83 1.93
C LEU A 10 -5.00 13.31 1.55
N ASP A 11 -5.13 14.55 1.09
CA ASP A 11 -6.36 15.16 0.59
C ASP A 11 -6.95 14.46 -0.64
N ARG A 12 -6.17 13.64 -1.35
CA ARG A 12 -6.62 12.85 -2.51
C ARG A 12 -7.32 11.53 -2.13
N LEU A 13 -7.23 11.13 -0.86
CA LEU A 13 -7.95 9.96 -0.38
C LEU A 13 -9.45 10.28 -0.30
N PRO A 14 -10.31 9.34 -0.74
CA PRO A 14 -11.74 9.52 -0.60
C PRO A 14 -12.13 9.53 0.88
N LYS A 15 -13.16 10.33 1.18
CA LYS A 15 -13.84 10.31 2.48
C LYS A 15 -14.58 9.00 2.69
N ASP A 16 -15.08 8.41 1.61
CA ASP A 16 -15.56 7.04 1.57
C ASP A 16 -14.36 6.08 1.56
N GLY A 17 -14.52 4.84 2.02
CA GLY A 17 -13.36 3.96 2.14
C GLY A 17 -12.81 3.47 0.80
N CYS A 18 -11.55 3.06 0.83
CA CYS A 18 -10.81 2.58 -0.33
C CYS A 18 -9.77 1.53 0.06
N LEU A 19 -9.21 0.89 -0.97
CA LEU A 19 -8.03 0.04 -0.88
C LEU A 19 -6.79 0.86 -1.25
N ILE A 20 -5.95 1.16 -0.27
CA ILE A 20 -4.64 1.76 -0.47
C ILE A 20 -3.69 0.66 -0.93
N VAL A 21 -3.07 0.87 -2.09
CA VAL A 21 -2.12 -0.09 -2.68
C VAL A 21 -0.76 0.58 -2.80
N PRO A 22 0.15 0.37 -1.84
CA PRO A 22 1.51 0.86 -1.93
C PRO A 22 2.36 -0.01 -2.86
N GLY A 23 3.17 0.61 -3.72
CA GLY A 23 4.09 -0.11 -4.59
C GLY A 23 5.13 -0.95 -3.83
N ARG A 24 5.47 -0.55 -2.61
CA ARG A 24 6.36 -1.24 -1.65
C ARG A 24 6.04 -0.74 -0.25
N LEU A 25 6.31 -1.54 0.78
CA LEU A 25 6.08 -1.12 2.17
C LEU A 25 7.00 -1.85 3.14
N ASP A 26 7.71 -1.09 3.98
CA ASP A 26 8.41 -1.63 5.15
C ASP A 26 7.69 -1.29 6.47
N ALA A 27 8.19 -1.81 7.60
CA ALA A 27 7.57 -1.61 8.91
C ALA A 27 7.51 -0.13 9.34
N ASN A 28 8.55 0.67 9.04
CA ASN A 28 8.58 2.08 9.41
C ASN A 28 7.61 2.90 8.55
N GLN A 29 7.56 2.58 7.25
CA GLN A 29 6.62 3.18 6.29
C GLN A 29 5.17 2.81 6.64
N ALA A 30 4.91 1.56 7.02
CA ALA A 30 3.60 1.11 7.47
C ALA A 30 3.14 1.84 8.75
N ASN A 31 4.06 2.07 9.69
CA ASN A 31 3.80 2.85 10.90
C ASN A 31 3.50 4.31 10.60
N ALA A 32 4.30 4.96 9.75
CA ALA A 32 4.08 6.34 9.34
C ALA A 32 2.75 6.50 8.60
N LEU A 33 2.43 5.57 7.68
CA LEU A 33 1.18 5.54 6.95
C LEU A 33 -0.02 5.39 7.90
N ALA A 34 0.00 4.42 8.81
CA ALA A 34 -1.07 4.21 9.78
C ALA A 34 -1.28 5.43 10.68
N SER A 35 -0.19 6.04 11.15
CA SER A 35 -0.22 7.27 11.95
C SER A 35 -0.85 8.44 11.19
N SER A 36 -0.56 8.58 9.89
CA SER A 36 -1.14 9.62 9.04
C SER A 36 -2.64 9.45 8.76
N LEU A 37 -3.16 8.24 8.98
CA LEU A 37 -4.57 7.87 8.79
C LEU A 37 -5.32 7.77 10.13
N ALA A 38 -4.80 8.41 11.18
CA ALA A 38 -5.43 8.44 12.50
C ALA A 38 -6.91 8.86 12.42
N GLY A 39 -7.78 8.08 13.07
CA GLY A 39 -9.23 8.26 13.03
C GLY A 39 -9.95 7.48 11.93
N ARG A 40 -9.23 6.82 11.01
CA ARG A 40 -9.80 5.83 10.07
C ARG A 40 -9.72 4.41 10.64
N ASN A 41 -10.66 3.55 10.23
CA ASN A 41 -10.64 2.14 10.61
C ASN A 41 -9.69 1.37 9.68
N ILE A 42 -8.45 1.15 10.11
CA ILE A 42 -7.42 0.49 9.29
C ILE A 42 -7.58 -1.03 9.34
N THR A 43 -7.56 -1.66 8.17
CA THR A 43 -7.40 -3.11 8.02
C THR A 43 -6.26 -3.43 7.06
N TRP A 44 -5.28 -4.21 7.50
CA TRP A 44 -4.19 -4.71 6.66
C TRP A 44 -4.69 -5.86 5.79
N LEU A 45 -4.41 -5.79 4.47
CA LEU A 45 -4.74 -6.83 3.50
C LEU A 45 -3.45 -7.49 3.01
N VAL A 46 -3.34 -8.80 3.18
CA VAL A 46 -2.18 -9.59 2.76
C VAL A 46 -2.62 -10.63 1.72
N GLU A 47 -1.79 -10.86 0.71
CA GLU A 47 -2.02 -11.99 -0.21
C GLU A 47 -1.43 -13.27 0.41
N GLU A 48 -2.17 -14.38 0.40
CA GLU A 48 -1.83 -15.58 1.19
C GLU A 48 -0.46 -16.21 0.88
N THR A 49 0.03 -16.04 -0.35
CA THR A 49 1.26 -16.69 -0.80
C THR A 49 2.52 -15.85 -0.59
N VAL A 50 2.38 -14.61 -0.06
CA VAL A 50 3.53 -13.71 0.09
C VAL A 50 4.30 -13.93 1.38
N THR A 51 5.63 -13.84 1.28
CA THR A 51 6.51 -13.80 2.45
C THR A 51 6.71 -12.36 2.89
N LEU A 52 6.50 -12.08 4.18
CA LEU A 52 6.79 -10.79 4.80
C LEU A 52 8.14 -10.81 5.51
N THR A 53 8.76 -9.66 5.69
CA THR A 53 9.92 -9.55 6.58
C THR A 53 9.50 -9.73 8.04
N GLU A 54 10.36 -10.30 8.87
CA GLU A 54 10.08 -10.48 10.30
C GLU A 54 9.69 -9.17 11.01
N LYS A 55 10.35 -8.06 10.65
CA LYS A 55 10.04 -6.73 11.19
C LYS A 55 8.64 -6.26 10.83
N LEU A 56 8.25 -6.42 9.56
CA LEU A 56 6.92 -6.02 9.09
C LEU A 56 5.85 -6.92 9.70
N GLN A 57 6.07 -8.24 9.73
CA GLN A 57 5.15 -9.18 10.38
C GLN A 57 4.96 -8.86 11.86
N SER A 58 6.06 -8.61 12.58
CA SER A 58 6.02 -8.21 13.99
C SER A 58 5.24 -6.91 14.18
N TYR A 59 5.48 -5.90 13.34
CA TYR A 59 4.71 -4.66 13.39
C TYR A 59 3.21 -4.90 13.18
N LEU A 60 2.82 -5.64 12.14
CA LEU A 60 1.41 -5.90 11.84
C LEU A 60 0.68 -6.57 13.00
N GLN A 61 1.32 -7.56 13.65
CA GLN A 61 0.78 -8.27 14.82
C GLN A 61 0.58 -7.35 16.03
N HIS A 62 1.45 -6.36 16.23
CA HIS A 62 1.42 -5.46 17.39
C HIS A 62 0.77 -4.09 17.08
N SER A 63 0.38 -3.84 15.83
CA SER A 63 -0.18 -2.55 15.39
C SER A 63 -1.56 -2.25 15.98
N GLY A 64 -2.27 -3.25 16.52
CA GLY A 64 -3.62 -3.11 17.04
C GLY A 64 -4.70 -2.96 15.95
N HIS A 65 -4.33 -3.04 14.67
CA HIS A 65 -5.25 -2.98 13.53
C HIS A 65 -5.73 -4.37 13.10
N ARG A 66 -6.83 -4.41 12.34
CA ARG A 66 -7.41 -5.68 11.86
C ARG A 66 -6.56 -6.23 10.71
N GLY A 67 -6.57 -7.56 10.56
CA GLY A 67 -6.02 -8.25 9.39
C GLY A 67 -7.13 -8.80 8.49
N ALA A 68 -6.83 -8.91 7.21
CA ALA A 68 -7.57 -9.65 6.20
C ALA A 68 -6.56 -10.32 5.25
N ALA A 69 -6.94 -11.47 4.70
CA ALA A 69 -6.17 -12.13 3.67
C ALA A 69 -7.04 -12.34 2.44
N PHE A 70 -6.40 -12.45 1.28
CA PHE A 70 -7.03 -12.92 0.04
C PHE A 70 -6.06 -13.80 -0.73
N SER A 71 -6.60 -14.68 -1.56
CA SER A 71 -5.81 -15.49 -2.47
C SER A 71 -5.87 -14.90 -3.87
N LYS A 72 -4.73 -14.70 -4.53
CA LYS A 72 -4.73 -14.25 -5.94
C LYS A 72 -5.30 -15.28 -6.92
N ILE A 73 -5.40 -16.54 -6.48
CA ILE A 73 -5.94 -17.67 -7.25
C ILE A 73 -7.38 -18.03 -6.85
N ASP A 74 -8.03 -17.19 -6.04
CA ASP A 74 -9.44 -17.37 -5.70
C ASP A 74 -10.30 -17.42 -6.97
N GLU A 75 -11.24 -18.36 -7.04
CA GLU A 75 -12.12 -18.56 -8.19
C GLU A 75 -12.97 -17.31 -8.48
N SER A 76 -13.32 -16.54 -7.45
CA SER A 76 -14.13 -15.32 -7.58
C SER A 76 -13.58 -14.16 -6.73
N LEU A 77 -12.51 -13.53 -7.24
CA LEU A 77 -11.99 -12.27 -6.71
C LEU A 77 -13.04 -11.14 -6.56
N PRO A 78 -14.05 -11.00 -7.46
CA PRO A 78 -15.13 -10.02 -7.23
C PRO A 78 -15.92 -10.29 -5.95
N ASP A 79 -16.19 -11.57 -5.62
CA ASP A 79 -16.92 -11.93 -4.39
C ASP A 79 -16.06 -11.68 -3.15
N VAL A 80 -14.75 -11.93 -3.23
CA VAL A 80 -13.78 -11.49 -2.20
C VAL A 80 -13.88 -9.98 -2.00
N GLY A 81 -13.96 -9.22 -3.09
CA GLY A 81 -14.17 -7.78 -3.07
C GLY A 81 -15.43 -7.34 -2.34
N ILE A 82 -16.55 -8.04 -2.57
CA ILE A 82 -17.82 -7.81 -1.88
C ILE A 82 -17.67 -8.10 -0.37
N ASN A 83 -17.03 -9.21 -0.01
CA ASN A 83 -16.76 -9.59 1.37
C ASN A 83 -15.83 -8.61 2.11
N LEU A 84 -14.95 -7.94 1.38
CA LEU A 84 -14.08 -6.87 1.88
C LEU A 84 -14.80 -5.52 1.99
N GLY A 85 -15.95 -5.34 1.33
CA GLY A 85 -16.76 -4.12 1.33
C GLY A 85 -17.05 -3.55 2.73
N PRO A 86 -17.53 -4.35 3.70
CA PRO A 86 -17.78 -3.86 5.06
C PRO A 86 -16.53 -3.31 5.78
N LYS A 87 -15.31 -3.66 5.35
CA LYS A 87 -14.06 -3.17 5.95
C LYS A 87 -13.68 -1.76 5.48
N ILE A 88 -14.28 -1.27 4.40
CA ILE A 88 -14.09 0.09 3.86
C ILE A 88 -15.31 0.99 4.11
N GLU A 89 -16.36 0.47 4.74
CA GLU A 89 -17.47 1.30 5.21
C GLU A 89 -17.08 2.09 6.47
N ALA A 90 -17.91 3.07 6.85
CA ALA A 90 -17.75 3.85 8.09
C ALA A 90 -16.31 4.38 8.31
N ASN A 91 -15.78 5.09 7.32
CA ASN A 91 -14.43 5.66 7.34
C ASN A 91 -13.30 4.61 7.37
N GLY A 92 -13.58 3.38 6.93
CA GLY A 92 -12.61 2.29 6.85
C GLY A 92 -11.66 2.40 5.67
N VAL A 93 -10.44 1.91 5.84
CA VAL A 93 -9.43 1.80 4.78
C VAL A 93 -8.80 0.42 4.83
N LEU A 94 -8.69 -0.20 3.66
CA LEU A 94 -7.87 -1.38 3.47
C LEU A 94 -6.49 -0.93 3.01
N ILE A 95 -5.43 -1.49 3.58
CA ILE A 95 -4.06 -1.20 3.14
C ILE A 95 -3.42 -2.52 2.73
N PHE A 96 -3.12 -2.66 1.43
CA PHE A 96 -2.39 -3.81 0.93
C PHE A 96 -0.96 -3.81 1.46
N VAL A 97 -0.48 -4.99 1.87
CA VAL A 97 0.90 -5.20 2.32
C VAL A 97 1.65 -5.99 1.24
N PRO A 98 2.55 -5.35 0.49
CA PRO A 98 3.40 -6.04 -0.48
C PRO A 98 4.32 -7.06 0.19
N GLY A 99 4.46 -8.22 -0.46
CA GLY A 99 5.43 -9.24 -0.09
C GLY A 99 6.88 -8.85 -0.41
N ILE A 100 7.81 -9.67 0.06
CA ILE A 100 9.20 -9.62 -0.40
C ILE A 100 9.26 -10.07 -1.86
N THR A 101 9.88 -9.25 -2.70
CA THR A 101 10.12 -9.57 -4.11
C THR A 101 11.53 -9.14 -4.53
N ASN A 102 12.08 -9.82 -5.53
CA ASN A 102 13.29 -9.37 -6.19
C ASN A 102 12.97 -8.19 -7.12
N ALA A 103 13.42 -7.00 -6.75
CA ALA A 103 13.28 -5.78 -7.53
C ALA A 103 14.62 -5.04 -7.60
N ARG A 104 14.83 -4.23 -8.64
CA ARG A 104 16.01 -3.36 -8.72
C ARG A 104 15.86 -2.22 -7.74
N SER A 105 16.94 -1.79 -7.09
CA SER A 105 16.95 -0.57 -6.27
C SER A 105 16.36 0.60 -7.05
N GLY A 106 15.48 1.38 -6.41
CA GLY A 106 14.78 2.47 -7.06
C GLY A 106 13.62 2.06 -7.97
N SER A 107 13.18 0.79 -7.98
CA SER A 107 11.94 0.42 -8.67
C SER A 107 10.72 1.02 -7.95
N SER A 108 9.77 1.59 -8.69
CA SER A 108 8.58 2.23 -8.10
C SER A 108 7.52 1.24 -7.60
N CYS A 109 7.47 0.04 -8.18
CA CYS A 109 6.49 -0.98 -7.82
C CYS A 109 7.16 -2.35 -7.67
N HIS A 110 7.07 -2.90 -6.47
CA HIS A 110 7.57 -4.20 -6.05
C HIS A 110 6.41 -5.21 -5.92
N ILE A 111 5.27 -4.96 -6.58
CA ILE A 111 4.13 -5.89 -6.60
C ILE A 111 4.22 -6.75 -7.86
N PRO A 112 4.21 -8.09 -7.75
CA PRO A 112 4.09 -8.99 -8.88
C PRO A 112 2.81 -8.71 -9.71
N SER A 113 2.90 -8.89 -11.02
CA SER A 113 1.81 -8.48 -11.93
C SER A 113 0.53 -9.31 -11.77
N ASP A 114 0.65 -10.58 -11.37
CA ASP A 114 -0.46 -11.47 -11.03
C ASP A 114 -1.19 -11.00 -9.77
N ILE A 115 -0.47 -10.62 -8.72
CA ILE A 115 -1.05 -10.06 -7.48
C ILE A 115 -1.71 -8.71 -7.77
N LEU A 116 -1.03 -7.81 -8.50
CA LEU A 116 -1.62 -6.51 -8.85
C LEU A 116 -2.87 -6.66 -9.72
N ARG A 117 -2.90 -7.65 -10.62
CA ARG A 117 -4.10 -8.00 -11.38
C ARG A 117 -5.23 -8.43 -10.46
N ALA A 118 -4.94 -9.31 -9.50
CA ALA A 118 -5.94 -9.78 -8.55
C ALA A 118 -6.52 -8.65 -7.69
N LEU A 119 -5.67 -7.73 -7.21
CA LEU A 119 -6.10 -6.52 -6.50
C LEU A 119 -7.06 -5.66 -7.34
N CYS A 120 -6.79 -5.51 -8.65
CA CYS A 120 -7.68 -4.77 -9.56
C CYS A 120 -9.03 -5.48 -9.75
N GLN A 121 -9.07 -6.81 -9.66
CA GLN A 121 -10.28 -7.63 -9.83
C GLN A 121 -11.18 -7.64 -8.60
N LEU A 122 -10.70 -7.19 -7.42
CA LEU A 122 -11.53 -7.02 -6.23
C LEU A 122 -12.68 -6.03 -6.42
N GLY A 123 -12.64 -5.16 -7.44
CA GLY A 123 -13.73 -4.23 -7.70
C GLY A 123 -13.97 -3.23 -6.55
N ILE A 124 -12.91 -2.91 -5.80
CA ILE A 124 -12.88 -1.90 -4.73
C ILE A 124 -12.21 -0.63 -5.29
N PRO A 125 -12.61 0.61 -4.89
CA PRO A 125 -11.85 1.80 -5.23
C PRO A 125 -10.39 1.70 -4.76
N ILE A 126 -9.43 1.92 -5.66
CA ILE A 126 -8.00 1.80 -5.35
C ILE A 126 -7.39 3.18 -5.23
N ALA A 127 -6.70 3.45 -4.12
CA ALA A 127 -5.81 4.60 -3.97
C ALA A 127 -4.36 4.14 -4.13
N PRO A 128 -3.73 4.35 -5.31
CA PRO A 128 -2.32 4.03 -5.48
C PRO A 128 -1.47 4.89 -4.55
N LEU A 129 -0.47 4.27 -3.93
CA LEU A 129 0.48 4.94 -3.05
C LEU A 129 1.89 4.71 -3.59
N ASP A 130 2.48 5.78 -4.14
CA ASP A 130 3.89 5.76 -4.51
C ASP A 130 4.76 5.85 -3.25
N VAL A 131 5.78 5.02 -3.20
CA VAL A 131 6.73 4.97 -2.08
C VAL A 131 8.13 5.11 -2.61
N SER A 132 8.66 6.32 -2.51
CA SER A 132 10.02 6.66 -2.92
C SER A 132 10.96 6.59 -1.71
N VAL A 133 12.12 5.97 -1.92
CA VAL A 133 13.22 5.91 -0.95
C VAL A 133 14.40 6.66 -1.57
N PRO A 134 14.56 7.97 -1.33
CA PRO A 134 15.53 8.80 -2.04
C PRO A 134 16.96 8.26 -1.98
N SER A 135 17.34 7.59 -0.88
CA SER A 135 18.66 6.99 -0.74
C SER A 135 18.98 5.91 -1.77
N GLU A 136 17.98 5.31 -2.42
CA GLU A 136 18.16 4.32 -3.49
C GLU A 136 18.37 4.95 -4.88
N MET A 137 18.02 6.22 -5.05
CA MET A 137 18.04 6.94 -6.34
C MET A 137 19.05 8.09 -6.37
N LYS A 138 19.63 8.44 -5.21
CA LYS A 138 20.58 9.55 -5.10
C LYS A 138 21.84 9.31 -5.92
N LEU A 139 22.40 10.39 -6.46
CA LEU A 139 23.76 10.43 -6.96
C LEU A 139 24.77 10.38 -5.81
N GLU A 140 25.98 9.94 -6.11
CA GLU A 140 27.06 9.86 -5.13
C GLU A 140 27.42 11.22 -4.53
N ILE A 141 27.32 12.28 -5.34
CA ILE A 141 27.60 13.67 -4.94
C ILE A 141 26.51 14.31 -4.07
N GLU A 142 25.35 13.67 -3.93
CA GLU A 142 24.23 14.24 -3.17
C GLU A 142 24.35 13.94 -1.68
N ASN A 143 24.03 14.94 -0.87
CA ASN A 143 24.06 14.82 0.58
C ASN A 143 22.85 14.05 1.10
N SER A 144 23.07 12.78 1.48
CA SER A 144 22.05 11.87 2.01
C SER A 144 21.27 12.44 3.21
N SER A 145 21.89 13.28 4.04
CA SER A 145 21.25 13.84 5.24
C SER A 145 20.17 14.88 4.93
N LYS A 146 20.08 15.35 3.68
CA LYS A 146 19.06 16.31 3.25
C LYS A 146 17.79 15.64 2.71
N PHE A 147 17.80 14.34 2.46
CA PHE A 147 16.63 13.63 1.95
C PHE A 147 15.80 13.05 3.08
N PRO A 148 14.46 12.99 2.95
CA PRO A 148 13.63 12.21 3.86
C PRO A 148 13.96 10.72 3.75
N THR A 149 13.68 9.96 4.81
CA THR A 149 13.91 8.51 4.81
C THR A 149 13.05 7.80 3.76
N ALA A 150 11.80 8.25 3.61
CA ALA A 150 10.90 7.82 2.55
C ALA A 150 9.85 8.92 2.28
N ILE A 151 9.29 8.91 1.07
CA ILE A 151 8.18 9.77 0.65
C ILE A 151 7.04 8.86 0.23
N LEU A 152 5.90 8.98 0.91
CA LEU A 152 4.66 8.26 0.65
C LEU A 152 3.70 9.26 0.00
N ASN A 153 3.43 9.11 -1.30
CA ASN A 153 2.63 10.08 -2.04
C ASN A 153 1.38 9.42 -2.64
N PHE A 154 0.21 9.90 -2.24
CA PHE A 154 -1.05 9.41 -2.81
C PHE A 154 -1.29 9.96 -4.21
N SER A 155 -1.68 9.05 -5.09
CA SER A 155 -2.18 9.38 -6.42
C SER A 155 -3.69 9.56 -6.42
N LYS A 156 -4.26 9.96 -7.56
CA LYS A 156 -5.71 10.07 -7.68
C LYS A 156 -6.34 8.68 -7.55
N THR A 157 -7.36 8.58 -6.70
CA THR A 157 -8.09 7.34 -6.50
C THR A 157 -8.75 6.87 -7.79
N ILE A 158 -8.56 5.59 -8.10
CA ILE A 158 -9.18 4.89 -9.21
C ILE A 158 -10.58 4.44 -8.76
N PRO A 159 -11.65 4.85 -9.47
CA PRO A 159 -13.01 4.50 -9.10
C PRO A 159 -13.26 2.99 -9.09
N ARG A 160 -14.30 2.59 -8.35
CA ARG A 160 -14.79 1.21 -8.27
C ARG A 160 -14.94 0.59 -9.66
N GLY A 161 -14.41 -0.61 -9.86
CA GLY A 161 -14.53 -1.36 -11.11
C GLY A 161 -13.73 -0.80 -12.30
N GLN A 162 -13.01 0.32 -12.12
CA GLN A 162 -12.16 0.91 -13.16
C GLN A 162 -10.68 0.59 -12.96
N ALA A 163 -10.33 -0.20 -11.95
CA ALA A 163 -8.95 -0.58 -11.68
C ALA A 163 -8.38 -1.47 -12.78
N SER A 164 -7.20 -1.12 -13.27
CA SER A 164 -6.39 -1.95 -14.15
C SER A 164 -4.92 -1.73 -13.83
N ILE A 165 -4.05 -2.67 -14.22
CA ILE A 165 -2.60 -2.53 -14.03
C ILE A 165 -2.11 -1.24 -14.68
N ALA A 166 -2.60 -0.91 -15.89
CA ALA A 166 -2.19 0.29 -16.60
C ALA A 166 -2.54 1.56 -15.81
N ARG A 167 -3.78 1.65 -15.32
CA ARG A 167 -4.24 2.82 -14.55
C ARG A 167 -3.55 2.94 -13.20
N TYR A 168 -3.23 1.82 -12.56
CA TYR A 168 -2.43 1.82 -11.34
C TYR A 168 -1.01 2.36 -11.58
N ARG A 169 -0.39 2.01 -12.72
CA ARG A 169 0.99 2.44 -13.05
C ARG A 169 1.09 3.85 -13.65
N GLU A 170 0.00 4.35 -14.23
CA GLU A 170 -0.09 5.74 -14.72
C GLU A 170 -0.24 6.73 -13.56
N ALA A 171 -0.89 6.31 -12.47
CA ALA A 171 -1.29 7.14 -11.36
C ALA A 171 -0.12 7.75 -10.57
#